data_AF-A0A9X6U651-F1
#
_entry.id   AF-A0A9X6U651-F1
#
_cell.length_a   1.000
_cell.length_b   1.000
_cell.length_c   1.000
_cell.angle_alpha   90.00
_cell.angle_beta   90.00
_cell.angle_gamma   90.00
#
_symmetry.space_group_name_H-M   'P 1'
#
loop_
_entity.id
_entity.type
_entity.pdbx_description
1 polymer ?
#
loop_
_entity_poly.entity_id
_entity_poly.type
_entity_poly.pdbx_seq_one_letter_code
_entity_poly.pdbx_strand_id
1 'polypeptide(L)' 'MVPNEIVNKDGNGIEQWSTDNELSQIQIPEWDKNKLYDKGKIVTYKGIQYEAQELICVDKPDESVSWRLIIEEESNR' A
#
# COMPACT_ATOMS: atom_id res chain seq x y z
N MET A 1 -19.48 16.84 15.93
CA MET A 1 -18.92 18.17 15.65
C MET A 1 -17.73 17.96 14.73
N VAL A 2 -17.99 18.00 13.43
CA VAL A 2 -17.02 18.14 12.34
C VAL A 2 -17.18 19.58 11.87
N PRO A 3 -16.12 20.40 11.68
CA PRO A 3 -16.34 21.72 11.11
C PRO A 3 -16.70 21.58 9.62
N ASN A 4 -17.82 22.21 9.34
CA ASN A 4 -18.58 22.32 8.12
C ASN A 4 -17.76 22.95 6.98
N GLU A 5 -17.90 22.41 5.78
CA GLU A 5 -17.91 23.07 4.48
C GLU A 5 -17.11 24.38 4.33
N ILE A 6 -15.96 24.32 3.63
CA ILE A 6 -15.29 25.53 3.13
C ILE A 6 -15.97 25.93 1.81
N VAL A 7 -16.95 26.82 1.90
CA VAL A 7 -17.53 27.53 0.75
C VAL A 7 -16.59 28.66 0.33
N ASN A 8 -16.10 28.63 -0.91
CA ASN A 8 -15.48 29.80 -1.56
C ASN A 8 -16.60 30.76 -2.02
N LYS A 9 -16.46 32.05 -1.74
CA LYS A 9 -17.53 33.07 -1.86
C LYS A 9 -17.81 33.56 -3.30
N ASP A 10 -17.17 32.97 -4.29
CA ASP A 10 -17.16 33.48 -5.65
C ASP A 10 -17.58 32.41 -6.67
N GLY A 11 -18.41 31.44 -6.25
CA GLY A 11 -19.21 30.58 -7.14
C GLY A 11 -18.50 29.78 -8.22
N ASN A 12 -17.15 29.71 -8.24
CA ASN A 12 -16.40 28.93 -9.21
C ASN A 12 -14.99 28.57 -8.69
N GLY A 13 -14.63 27.28 -8.70
CA GLY A 13 -13.32 26.74 -8.36
C GLY A 13 -13.19 26.20 -6.92
N ILE A 14 -12.51 25.10 -6.64
CA ILE A 14 -11.40 24.45 -7.36
C ILE A 14 -11.32 22.97 -6.96
N GLU A 15 -10.80 22.17 -7.89
CA GLU A 15 -10.61 20.73 -7.85
C GLU A 15 -9.91 20.26 -6.57
N GLN A 16 -10.48 19.25 -5.93
CA GLN A 16 -9.97 18.65 -4.71
C GLN A 16 -8.79 17.74 -5.04
N TRP A 17 -7.61 18.32 -5.31
CA TRP A 17 -6.34 17.60 -5.26
C TRP A 17 -5.94 17.51 -3.78
N SER A 18 -6.07 16.33 -3.19
CA SER A 18 -5.45 16.02 -1.90
C SER A 18 -4.23 15.15 -2.17
N THR A 19 -3.14 15.79 -2.61
CA THR A 19 -1.83 15.14 -2.74
C THR A 19 -0.86 15.74 -1.74
N ASP A 20 -1.18 15.65 -0.46
CA ASP A 20 -0.21 15.90 0.61
C ASP A 20 -0.53 14.99 1.82
N ASN A 21 -0.22 13.70 1.67
CA ASN A 21 0.12 12.77 2.76
C ASN A 21 0.80 11.53 2.17
N GLU A 22 1.91 11.73 1.44
CA GLU A 22 2.65 10.62 0.79
C GLU A 22 3.67 9.93 1.73
N LEU A 23 3.83 10.33 3.00
CA LEU A 23 4.91 9.77 3.83
C LEU A 23 4.58 9.33 5.27
N SER A 24 3.32 9.35 5.74
CA SER A 24 3.09 9.22 7.19
C SER A 24 2.81 7.83 7.76
N GLN A 25 2.65 6.78 6.96
CA GLN A 25 2.57 5.39 7.45
C GLN A 25 2.33 4.46 6.25
N ILE A 26 3.39 3.91 5.67
CA ILE A 26 3.25 2.78 4.76
C ILE A 26 2.90 1.58 5.65
N GLN A 27 1.63 1.46 6.06
CA GLN A 27 1.13 0.26 6.72
C GLN A 27 1.12 -0.84 5.67
N ILE A 28 2.08 -1.77 5.77
CA ILE A 28 2.13 -2.94 4.91
C ILE A 28 0.95 -3.84 5.28
N PRO A 29 -0.02 -4.04 4.39
CA PRO A 29 -1.20 -4.84 4.70
C PRO A 29 -0.82 -6.31 4.87
N GLU A 30 -1.60 -7.04 5.66
CA GLU A 30 -1.54 -8.49 5.66
C GLU A 30 -1.97 -9.04 4.29
N TRP A 31 -1.33 -10.11 3.84
CA TRP A 31 -1.68 -10.79 2.60
C TRP A 31 -3.10 -11.38 2.68
N ASP A 32 -3.93 -11.09 1.69
CA ASP A 32 -5.29 -11.59 1.57
C ASP A 32 -5.46 -12.37 0.27
N LYS A 33 -5.91 -13.62 0.36
CA LYS A 33 -6.11 -14.53 -0.77
C LYS A 33 -7.17 -14.08 -1.79
N ASN A 34 -8.04 -13.13 -1.41
CA ASN A 34 -9.09 -12.59 -2.28
C ASN A 34 -8.70 -11.25 -2.90
N LYS A 35 -7.49 -10.76 -2.61
CA LYS A 35 -6.96 -9.53 -3.21
C LYS A 35 -5.96 -9.86 -4.32
N LEU A 36 -5.97 -9.00 -5.32
CA LEU A 36 -4.97 -8.97 -6.37
C LEU A 36 -3.91 -7.95 -5.98
N TYR A 37 -2.65 -8.34 -6.12
CA TYR A 37 -1.52 -7.46 -5.87
C TYR A 37 -0.76 -7.23 -7.17
N ASP A 38 -0.61 -5.96 -7.52
CA ASP A 38 0.22 -5.52 -8.63
C ASP A 38 1.71 -5.70 -8.31
N LYS A 39 2.52 -5.80 -9.36
CA LYS A 39 3.98 -5.86 -9.25
C LYS A 39 4.52 -4.69 -8.42
N GLY A 40 5.41 -4.99 -7.48
CA GLY A 40 6.02 -4.05 -6.55
C GLY A 40 5.22 -3.81 -5.27
N LYS A 41 4.02 -4.39 -5.12
CA LYS A 41 3.27 -4.31 -3.86
C LYS A 41 3.91 -5.17 -2.79
N ILE A 42 3.95 -4.64 -1.57
CA ILE A 42 4.49 -5.32 -0.39
C ILE A 42 3.35 -5.75 0.52
N VAL A 43 3.41 -6.99 1.02
CA VAL A 43 2.45 -7.56 1.96
C VAL A 43 3.18 -8.28 3.09
N THR A 44 2.52 -8.39 4.24
CA THR A 44 3.01 -9.21 5.36
C THR A 44 2.26 -10.55 5.37
N TYR A 45 2.98 -11.66 5.40
CA TYR A 45 2.41 -13.00 5.55
C TYR A 45 3.23 -13.78 6.59
N LYS A 46 2.55 -14.31 7.62
CA LYS A 46 3.20 -14.97 8.77
C LYS A 46 4.30 -14.13 9.44
N GLY A 47 4.17 -12.80 9.43
CA GLY A 47 5.17 -11.88 9.98
C GLY A 47 6.39 -11.63 9.08
N ILE A 48 6.39 -12.15 7.86
CA ILE A 48 7.44 -11.95 6.86
C ILE A 48 6.88 -11.06 5.74
N GLN A 49 7.68 -10.12 5.26
CA GLN A 49 7.29 -9.23 4.16
C GLN A 49 7.65 -9.85 2.80
N TYR A 50 6.77 -9.66 1.82
CA TYR A 50 6.97 -10.14 0.46
C TYR A 50 6.58 -9.07 -0.55
N GLU A 51 7.37 -8.91 -1.61
CA GLU A 51 7.12 -8.05 -2.76
C GLU A 51 6.56 -8.87 -3.93
N ALA A 52 5.40 -8.47 -4.46
CA ALA A 52 4.84 -9.04 -5.68
C ALA A 52 5.76 -8.80 -6.87
N GLN A 53 6.18 -9.85 -7.57
CA GLN A 53 7.03 -9.78 -8.76
C GLN A 53 6.24 -9.80 -10.06
N GLU A 54 5.01 -10.31 -10.01
CA GLU A 54 4.10 -10.45 -11.15
C GLU A 54 3.00 -9.38 -11.12
N LEU A 55 2.42 -9.09 -12.29
CA LEU A 55 1.36 -8.08 -12.43
C LEU A 55 0.09 -8.45 -11.66
N ILE A 56 -0.14 -9.75 -11.44
CA ILE A 56 -1.31 -10.28 -10.71
C ILE A 56 -0.82 -11.42 -9.82
N CYS A 57 -0.58 -11.12 -8.54
CA CYS A 57 -0.30 -12.14 -7.54
C CYS A 57 -1.57 -12.48 -6.75
N VAL A 58 -2.07 -13.72 -6.90
CA VAL A 58 -3.16 -14.29 -6.09
C VAL A 58 -2.70 -15.42 -5.18
N ASP A 59 -1.57 -16.04 -5.51
CA ASP A 59 -1.05 -17.20 -4.82
C ASP A 59 -0.41 -16.85 -3.48
N LYS A 60 -0.20 -17.85 -2.62
CA LYS A 60 0.42 -17.64 -1.32
C LYS A 60 1.89 -17.20 -1.48
N PRO A 61 2.38 -16.24 -0.67
CA PRO A 61 3.76 -15.75 -0.78
C PRO A 61 4.84 -16.77 -0.49
N ASP A 62 4.50 -17.81 0.26
CA ASP A 62 5.39 -18.89 0.70
C ASP A 62 5.40 -20.09 -0.27
N GLU A 63 4.44 -20.16 -1.19
CA GLU A 63 4.26 -21.30 -2.11
C GLU A 63 4.51 -20.92 -3.58
N SER A 64 4.58 -19.63 -3.91
CA SER A 64 4.70 -19.15 -5.28
C SER A 64 5.93 -18.27 -5.50
N VAL A 65 6.55 -18.45 -6.67
CA VAL A 65 7.67 -17.62 -7.16
C VAL A 65 7.23 -16.20 -7.54
N SER A 66 5.92 -15.95 -7.60
CA SER A 66 5.36 -14.61 -7.84
C SER A 66 5.64 -13.62 -6.71
N TRP A 67 6.16 -14.09 -5.57
CA TRP A 67 6.49 -13.28 -4.41
C TRP A 67 7.98 -13.34 -4.08
N ARG A 68 8.60 -12.19 -3.90
CA ARG A 68 9.98 -12.04 -3.46
C ARG A 68 10.01 -11.71 -1.98
N LEU A 69 10.66 -12.57 -1.20
CA LEU A 69 10.88 -12.35 0.23
C LEU A 69 11.71 -11.07 0.44
N ILE A 70 11.15 -10.13 1.20
CA ILE A 70 11.84 -8.93 1.68
C ILE A 70 12.30 -9.27 3.08
N ILE A 71 13.50 -9.85 3.17
CA ILE A 71 14.23 -9.86 4.42
C ILE A 71 14.68 -8.43 4.68
N GLU A 72 14.07 -7.77 5.67
CA GLU A 72 14.79 -6.77 6.44
C GLU A 72 15.94 -7.51 7.12
N GLU A 73 17.02 -7.76 6.39
CA GLU A 73 18.31 -7.86 7.05
C GLU A 73 18.50 -6.50 7.70
N GLU A 74 18.21 -6.41 9.00
CA GLU A 74 18.87 -5.45 9.86
C GLU A 74 20.36 -5.63 9.57
N SER A 75 20.87 -4.81 8.64
CA SER A 75 22.28 -4.64 8.34
C SER A 75 22.90 -4.00 9.57
N ASN A 76 23.03 -4.81 10.62
CA ASN A 76 23.90 -4.61 11.74
C ASN A 76 25.33 -4.76 11.20
N ARG A 77 25.88 -3.66 10.68
CA ARG A 77 27.32 -3.53 10.45
C ARG A 77 27.79 -2.10 10.66
#